data_AF-A0A7S3ZJP8-F1
#
_entry.id   AF-A0A7S3ZJP8-F1
#
_cell.length_a   1.000
_cell.length_b   1.000
_cell.length_c   1.000
_cell.angle_alpha   90.00
_cell.angle_beta   90.00
_cell.angle_gamma   90.00
#
_symmetry.space_group_name_H-M   'P 1'
#
loop_
_entity.id
_entity.type
_entity.pdbx_description
1 polymer ?
#
loop_
_entity_poly.entity_id
_entity_poly.type
_entity_poly.pdbx_seq_one_letter_code
_entity_poly.pdbx_strand_id
1 'polypeptide(L)'
;AVAAQGSATTPWNAAHERNAARLLHLARANGGVYVKIAQHCAQLDYLLPPEYTTAFASCLDDAARSSWDDVRAVVKEELGAEPDEAFDAFEREPIASAS
;
A
#
# COMPACT_ATOMS: atom_id res chain seq x y z
N ALA A 1 14.29 -7.19 -31.19
CA ALA A 1 12.94 -7.76 -31.24
C ALA A 1 12.90 -8.97 -30.31
N VAL A 2 12.47 -8.77 -29.06
CA VAL A 2 12.23 -9.87 -28.12
C VAL A 2 10.74 -10.15 -28.19
N ALA A 3 10.39 -11.38 -28.55
CA ALA A 3 9.03 -11.79 -28.79
C ALA A 3 8.15 -11.57 -27.56
N ALA A 4 7.12 -10.75 -27.71
CA ALA A 4 5.95 -10.78 -26.86
C ALA A 4 5.33 -12.18 -26.99
N GLN A 5 5.59 -13.05 -26.02
CA GLN A 5 4.96 -14.35 -25.94
C GLN A 5 3.50 -14.13 -25.57
N GLY A 6 2.64 -14.27 -26.58
CA GLY A 6 1.21 -14.26 -26.45
C GLY A 6 0.75 -15.28 -25.41
N SER A 7 -0.04 -14.77 -24.46
CA SER A 7 -0.70 -15.48 -23.38
C SER A 7 -1.44 -16.72 -23.87
N ALA A 8 -0.83 -17.89 -23.70
CA ALA A 8 -1.59 -19.11 -23.51
C ALA A 8 -2.17 -19.01 -22.09
N THR A 9 -3.49 -18.91 -21.95
CA THR A 9 -4.17 -18.98 -20.65
C THR A 9 -3.78 -20.28 -19.96
N THR A 10 -2.85 -20.20 -19.02
CA THR A 10 -2.45 -21.35 -18.19
C THR A 10 -3.68 -21.77 -17.40
N PRO A 11 -3.95 -23.08 -17.21
CA PRO A 11 -5.12 -23.54 -16.44
C PRO A 11 -5.19 -22.96 -15.01
N TRP A 12 -4.09 -22.37 -14.52
CA TRP A 12 -3.97 -21.78 -13.20
C TRP A 12 -4.31 -20.29 -13.12
N ASN A 13 -4.48 -19.56 -14.24
CA ASN A 13 -4.71 -18.10 -14.20
C ASN A 13 -5.93 -17.74 -13.33
N ALA A 14 -7.05 -18.43 -13.51
CA ALA A 14 -8.25 -18.22 -12.69
C ALA A 14 -8.04 -18.55 -11.19
N ALA A 15 -7.13 -19.47 -10.88
CA ALA A 15 -6.76 -19.76 -9.50
C ALA A 15 -5.84 -18.67 -8.92
N HIS A 16 -4.88 -18.18 -9.70
CA HIS A 16 -4.01 -17.08 -9.33
C HIS A 16 -4.80 -15.79 -9.10
N GLU A 17 -5.70 -15.41 -10.01
CA GLU A 17 -6.55 -14.23 -9.89
C GLU A 17 -7.41 -14.26 -8.62
N ARG A 18 -8.10 -15.39 -8.38
CA ARG A 18 -8.91 -15.58 -7.17
C ARG A 18 -8.08 -15.46 -5.90
N ASN A 19 -6.88 -16.04 -5.87
CA ASN A 19 -6.02 -16.03 -4.69
C ASN A 19 -5.34 -14.67 -4.48
N ALA A 20 -4.93 -13.98 -5.54
CA ALA A 20 -4.42 -12.62 -5.50
C ALA A 20 -5.45 -11.67 -4.88
N ALA A 21 -6.71 -11.74 -5.32
CA ALA A 21 -7.80 -10.95 -4.75
C ALA A 21 -8.02 -11.23 -3.25
N ARG A 22 -7.97 -12.50 -2.83
CA ARG A 22 -8.11 -12.88 -1.41
C ARG A 22 -6.95 -12.36 -0.55
N LEU A 23 -5.72 -12.45 -1.06
CA LEU A 23 -4.55 -11.96 -0.35
C LEU A 23 -4.53 -10.43 -0.29
N LEU A 24 -4.97 -9.75 -1.34
CA LEU A 24 -5.12 -8.29 -1.32
C LEU A 24 -6.12 -7.85 -0.26
N HIS A 25 -7.27 -8.53 -0.18
CA HIS A 25 -8.27 -8.29 0.86
C HIS A 25 -7.68 -8.52 2.26
N LEU A 26 -6.95 -9.63 2.47
CA LEU A 26 -6.29 -9.92 3.74
C LEU A 26 -5.27 -8.83 4.10
N ALA A 27 -4.47 -8.38 3.14
CA ALA A 27 -3.46 -7.36 3.36
C ALA A 27 -4.07 -6.03 3.80
N ARG A 28 -5.13 -5.58 3.10
CA ARG A 28 -5.87 -4.38 3.45
C ARG A 28 -6.56 -4.48 4.80
N ALA A 29 -7.18 -5.63 5.11
CA ALA A 29 -7.88 -5.84 6.37
C ALA A 29 -6.95 -5.83 7.60
N ASN A 30 -5.70 -6.27 7.45
CA ASN A 30 -4.73 -6.29 8.55
C ASN A 30 -3.82 -5.06 8.60
N GLY A 31 -3.72 -4.29 7.51
CA GLY A 31 -2.88 -3.10 7.46
C GLY A 31 -1.39 -3.38 7.70
N GLY A 32 -0.64 -2.34 8.08
CA GLY A 32 0.73 -2.45 8.60
C GLY A 32 1.66 -3.32 7.75
N VAL A 33 2.27 -4.33 8.39
CA VAL A 33 3.22 -5.24 7.74
C VAL A 33 2.62 -6.00 6.54
N TYR A 34 1.32 -6.28 6.55
CA TYR A 34 0.69 -7.01 5.45
C TYR A 34 0.58 -6.15 4.20
N VAL A 35 0.29 -4.85 4.35
CA VAL A 35 0.33 -3.88 3.25
C VAL A 35 1.76 -3.75 2.72
N LYS A 36 2.77 -3.72 3.60
CA LYS A 36 4.19 -3.69 3.19
C LYS A 36 4.60 -4.92 2.38
N ILE A 37 4.15 -6.11 2.77
CA ILE A 37 4.39 -7.34 2.00
C ILE A 37 3.71 -7.25 0.63
N ALA A 38 2.45 -6.79 0.56
CA ALA A 38 1.75 -6.62 -0.71
C ALA A 38 2.47 -5.62 -1.62
N GLN A 39 2.91 -4.48 -1.09
CA GLN A 39 3.74 -3.50 -1.81
C GLN A 39 5.01 -4.11 -2.37
N HIS A 40 5.72 -4.92 -1.57
CA HIS A 40 6.93 -5.60 -2.05
C HIS A 40 6.60 -6.62 -3.14
N CYS A 41 5.53 -7.42 -2.97
CA CYS A 41 5.07 -8.36 -3.99
C CYS A 41 4.65 -7.66 -5.29
N ALA A 42 4.11 -6.44 -5.25
CA ALA A 42 3.74 -5.68 -6.43
C ALA A 42 4.94 -5.37 -7.36
N GLN A 43 6.16 -5.44 -6.85
CA GLN A 43 7.39 -5.13 -7.60
C GLN A 43 8.09 -6.37 -8.18
N LEU A 44 7.49 -7.56 -8.00
CA LEU A 44 8.09 -8.86 -8.34
C LEU A 44 7.58 -9.40 -9.69
N ASP A 45 7.44 -8.55 -10.72
CA ASP A 45 6.81 -8.86 -12.02
C ASP A 45 7.47 -10.00 -12.81
N TYR A 46 8.71 -10.35 -12.48
CA TYR A 46 9.46 -11.46 -13.10
C TYR A 46 9.49 -12.73 -12.24
N LEU A 47 8.97 -12.68 -11.02
CA LEU A 47 9.02 -13.78 -10.05
C LEU A 47 7.61 -14.31 -9.72
N LEU A 48 6.62 -13.43 -9.61
CA LEU A 48 5.25 -13.80 -9.30
C LEU A 48 4.38 -13.85 -10.58
N PRO A 49 3.31 -14.66 -10.58
CA PRO A 49 2.30 -14.57 -11.63
C PRO A 49 1.73 -13.15 -11.72
N PRO A 50 1.47 -12.64 -12.94
CA PRO A 50 1.06 -11.26 -13.16
C PRO A 50 -0.25 -10.88 -12.45
N GLU A 51 -1.10 -11.86 -12.14
CA GLU A 51 -2.34 -11.66 -11.37
C GLU A 51 -2.05 -11.11 -9.96
N TYR A 52 -0.93 -11.50 -9.34
CA TYR A 52 -0.54 -11.02 -8.01
C TYR A 52 0.01 -9.61 -8.07
N THR A 53 0.96 -9.34 -8.99
CA THR A 53 1.57 -8.01 -9.07
C THR A 53 0.56 -6.96 -9.51
N THR A 54 -0.34 -7.31 -10.45
CA THR A 54 -1.46 -6.46 -10.87
C THR A 54 -2.42 -6.17 -9.70
N ALA A 55 -2.81 -7.18 -8.92
CA ALA A 55 -3.71 -6.96 -7.78
C ALA A 55 -3.07 -6.06 -6.70
N PHE A 56 -1.80 -6.31 -6.38
CA PHE A 56 -1.09 -5.58 -5.32
C PHE A 56 -0.58 -4.20 -5.75
N ALA A 57 -0.58 -3.86 -7.04
CA ALA A 57 -0.21 -2.53 -7.52
C ALA A 57 -1.02 -1.43 -6.81
N SER A 58 -2.29 -1.70 -6.49
CA SER A 58 -3.14 -0.78 -5.73
C SER A 58 -2.61 -0.45 -4.33
N CYS A 59 -1.78 -1.29 -3.72
CA CYS A 59 -1.17 -1.02 -2.41
C CYS A 59 0.01 -0.04 -2.46
N LEU A 60 0.54 0.28 -3.65
CA LEU A 60 1.65 1.23 -3.80
C LEU A 60 1.18 2.68 -3.64
N ASP A 61 -0.04 3.01 -4.09
CA ASP A 61 -0.57 4.37 -4.09
C ASP A 61 -1.59 4.63 -2.96
N ASP A 62 -2.14 3.57 -2.36
CA ASP A 62 -3.27 3.62 -1.41
C ASP A 62 -2.78 3.65 0.04
N ALA A 63 -1.98 4.66 0.38
CA ALA A 63 -1.54 4.86 1.76
C ALA A 63 -2.70 5.37 2.62
N ALA A 64 -2.99 4.65 3.71
CA ALA A 64 -3.98 5.10 4.68
C ALA A 64 -3.59 6.46 5.28
N ARG A 65 -4.58 7.34 5.40
CA ARG A 65 -4.40 8.66 6.03
C ARG A 65 -4.77 8.55 7.51
N SER A 66 -3.86 8.97 8.38
CA SER A 66 -4.15 9.18 9.80
C SER A 66 -5.17 10.31 9.95
N SER A 67 -6.03 10.22 10.97
CA SER A 67 -6.93 11.33 11.28
C SER A 67 -6.13 12.52 11.81
N TRP A 68 -6.67 13.74 11.67
CA TRP A 68 -6.04 14.93 12.26
C TRP A 68 -5.87 14.80 13.77
N ASP A 69 -6.81 14.17 14.46
CA ASP A 69 -6.76 13.99 15.90
C ASP A 69 -5.60 13.06 16.31
N ASP A 70 -5.34 12.00 15.55
CA ASP A 70 -4.19 11.11 15.79
C ASP A 70 -2.87 11.87 15.59
N VAL A 71 -2.76 12.64 14.50
CA VAL A 71 -1.55 13.44 14.20
C VAL A 71 -1.31 14.46 15.32
N ARG A 72 -2.35 15.19 15.72
CA ARG A 72 -2.29 16.19 16.80
C ARG A 72 -1.88 15.55 18.12
N ALA A 73 -2.42 14.38 18.45
CA ALA A 73 -2.09 13.66 19.68
C ALA A 73 -0.59 13.29 19.73
N VAL A 74 -0.05 12.74 18.63
CA VAL A 74 1.38 12.40 18.51
C VAL A 74 2.26 13.64 18.64
N VAL A 75 1.94 14.72 17.94
CA VAL A 75 2.71 15.98 18.02
C VAL A 75 2.73 16.50 19.46
N LYS A 76 1.59 16.47 20.14
CA LYS A 76 1.50 16.93 21.53
C LYS A 76 2.27 16.03 22.50
N GLU A 77 2.24 14.73 22.31
CA GLU A 77 2.99 13.77 23.13
C GLU A 77 4.51 13.95 22.96
N GLU A 78 4.97 14.08 21.71
CA GLU A 78 6.40 14.14 21.38
C GLU A 78 7.02 15.52 21.64
N LEU A 79 6.27 16.61 21.40
CA LEU A 79 6.77 17.99 21.51
C LEU A 79 6.26 18.75 22.73
N GLY A 80 5.25 18.24 23.43
CA GLY A 80 4.69 18.86 24.65
C GLY A 80 3.79 20.09 24.42
N ALA A 81 3.44 20.40 23.16
CA ALA A 81 2.65 21.58 22.78
C ALA A 81 1.69 21.24 21.62
N GLU A 82 0.68 22.09 21.41
CA GLU A 82 -0.21 21.95 20.24
C GLU A 82 0.53 22.27 18.92
N PRO A 83 0.13 21.68 17.78
CA PRO A 83 0.76 21.97 16.49
C PRO A 83 0.83 23.47 16.16
N ASP A 84 -0.24 24.23 16.46
CA ASP A 84 -0.33 25.67 16.20
C ASP A 84 0.55 26.51 17.15
N GLU A 85 1.07 25.93 18.24
CA GLU A 85 1.99 26.58 19.18
C GLU A 85 3.45 26.22 18.87
N ALA A 86 3.69 25.00 18.38
CA ALA A 86 5.02 24.47 18.11
C ALA A 86 5.60 24.90 16.75
N PHE A 87 4.75 25.28 15.80
CA PHE A 87 5.14 25.62 14.43
C PHE A 87 4.52 26.94 13.95
N ASP A 88 5.25 27.70 13.12
CA ASP A 88 4.72 28.91 12.47
C ASP A 88 3.52 28.61 11.55
N ALA A 89 3.48 27.42 10.95
CA ALA A 89 2.38 26.90 10.17
C ALA A 89 2.39 25.36 10.16
N PHE A 90 1.20 24.74 10.23
CA PHE A 90 1.03 23.29 10.15
C PHE A 90 -0.09 22.92 9.17
N GLU A 91 0.27 22.25 8.07
CA GLU A 91 -0.71 21.77 7.10
C GLU A 91 -1.40 20.50 7.63
N ARG A 92 -2.73 20.50 7.65
CA ARG A 92 -3.52 19.37 8.20
C ARG A 92 -3.74 18.28 7.16
N GLU A 93 -3.68 18.63 5.88
CA GLU A 93 -3.83 17.68 4.79
C GLU A 93 -2.47 17.02 4.47
N PRO A 94 -2.36 15.68 4.54
CA PRO A 94 -1.11 15.00 4.23
C PRO A 94 -0.79 15.10 2.74
N ILE A 95 0.43 15.56 2.43
CA ILE A 95 0.92 15.69 1.05
C ILE A 95 1.64 14.42 0.54
N ALA A 96 2.08 13.56 1.46
CA ALA A 96 2.82 12.34 1.17
C ALA A 96 2.66 11.32 2.31
N SER A 97 3.02 10.07 2.04
CA SER A 97 3.12 9.00 3.04
C SER A 97 4.58 8.57 3.20
N ALA A 98 4.95 8.18 4.42
CA ALA A 98 6.26 7.62 4.75
C ALA A 98 6.06 6.28 5.49
N SER A 99 6.92 5.29 5.22
CA SER A 99 6.78 3.91 5.69
C SER A 99 7.77 3.51 6.77
#